data_AF-A0A0S7YXX4-F1
#
_entry.id   AF-A0A0S7YXX4-F1
#
_cell.length_a   1.000
_cell.length_b   1.000
_cell.length_c   1.000
_cell.angle_alpha   90.00
_cell.angle_beta   90.00
_cell.angle_gamma   90.00
#
_symmetry.space_group_name_H-M   'P 1'
#
loop_
_entity.id
_entity.type
_entity.pdbx_description
1 polymer ?
#
loop_
_entity_poly.entity_id
_entity_poly.type
_entity_poly.pdbx_seq_one_letter_code
_entity_poly.pdbx_strand_id
1 'polypeptide(L)'
;MSAPSSVPVSAGPEGRGWFALLRDFAWPDANGDRGALAVLSGAGLSELRRFGHRHVAGIWGPPESVRFVDASRLAWLAAADAPTLHEAWHARRPDYPVVLARHRRADQEAEVTLRVPPDLSSLRGHFDRMPIVPGVIHIRWVLAQARSCLRLDGRAAGMDSVKFRRIVQPGHELDLSLLWQPRARCLRFELKSAAGPHSTGRLLLESGSA
;
A
#
# COMPACT_ATOMS: atom_id res chain seq x y z
N MET A 1 24.32 8.24 -10.28
CA MET A 1 23.01 7.78 -9.78
C MET A 1 22.74 6.45 -10.45
N SER A 2 23.14 5.34 -9.81
CA SER A 2 22.95 4.01 -10.39
C SER A 2 21.51 3.58 -10.19
N ALA A 3 20.87 3.08 -11.23
CA ALA A 3 19.54 2.46 -11.14
C ALA A 3 19.57 1.35 -10.06
N PRO A 4 18.46 1.09 -9.34
CA PRO A 4 18.38 -0.08 -8.49
C PRO A 4 18.59 -1.30 -9.38
N SER A 5 19.76 -1.95 -9.21
CA SER A 5 20.10 -3.18 -9.90
C SER A 5 18.95 -4.16 -9.71
N SER A 6 18.39 -4.64 -10.82
CA SER A 6 17.38 -5.70 -10.83
C SER A 6 17.96 -6.91 -10.10
N VAL A 7 17.59 -7.05 -8.83
CA VAL A 7 18.01 -8.17 -7.98
C VAL A 7 17.46 -9.47 -8.60
N PRO A 8 18.29 -10.49 -8.84
CA PRO A 8 17.87 -11.70 -9.54
C PRO A 8 16.76 -12.41 -8.76
N VAL A 9 15.70 -12.79 -9.48
CA VAL A 9 14.70 -13.74 -9.01
C VAL A 9 15.32 -15.13 -9.12
N SER A 10 15.75 -15.69 -7.99
CA SER A 10 16.22 -17.07 -7.94
C SER A 10 15.01 -18.01 -7.88
N ALA A 11 14.99 -19.05 -8.73
CA ALA A 11 14.07 -20.15 -8.53
C ALA A 11 14.43 -20.82 -7.19
N GLY A 12 13.44 -21.00 -6.31
CA GLY A 12 13.62 -21.68 -5.03
C GLY A 12 14.32 -23.05 -5.18
N PRO A 13 14.80 -23.70 -4.10
CA PRO A 13 15.56 -24.94 -4.19
C PRO A 13 14.62 -25.98 -4.81
N GLU A 14 15.01 -26.41 -6.00
CA GLU A 14 14.44 -27.39 -6.91
C GLU A 14 12.97 -27.83 -6.70
N GLY A 15 12.13 -27.53 -7.70
CA GLY A 15 11.08 -28.43 -8.18
C GLY A 15 9.78 -28.56 -7.37
N ARG A 16 9.69 -28.06 -6.13
CA ARG A 16 8.46 -28.24 -5.31
C ARG A 16 7.33 -27.26 -5.61
N GLY A 17 7.61 -26.19 -6.35
CA GLY A 17 6.62 -25.16 -6.71
C GLY A 17 6.04 -24.39 -5.51
N TRP A 18 6.66 -24.47 -4.32
CA TRP A 18 6.18 -23.81 -3.08
C TRP A 18 6.48 -22.31 -3.02
N PHE A 19 7.38 -21.82 -3.86
CA PHE A 19 7.86 -20.45 -3.84
C PHE A 19 7.52 -19.78 -5.17
N ALA A 20 6.96 -18.58 -5.09
CA ALA A 20 6.65 -17.74 -6.25
C ALA A 20 7.79 -16.75 -6.55
N LEU A 21 8.48 -16.27 -5.52
CA LEU A 21 9.59 -15.32 -5.63
C LEU A 21 10.46 -15.43 -4.38
N LEU A 22 11.77 -15.30 -4.55
CA LEU A 22 12.73 -15.36 -3.45
C LEU A 22 13.85 -14.33 -3.66
N ARG A 23 14.28 -13.73 -2.55
CA ARG A 23 15.47 -12.86 -2.50
C ARG A 23 16.37 -13.23 -1.34
N ASP A 24 17.65 -13.42 -1.63
CA ASP A 24 18.70 -13.55 -0.63
C ASP A 24 19.15 -12.18 -0.14
N PHE A 25 19.43 -12.08 1.15
CA PHE A 25 19.83 -10.84 1.79
C PHE A 25 20.57 -11.09 3.10
N ALA A 26 21.21 -10.07 3.68
CA ALA A 26 21.85 -10.20 5.00
C ALA A 26 20.80 -10.09 6.14
N TRP A 27 20.74 -11.09 7.04
CA TRP A 27 19.78 -11.24 8.14
C TRP A 27 20.21 -12.30 9.19
N PRO A 28 20.03 -12.10 10.52
CA PRO A 28 19.78 -10.88 11.28
C PRO A 28 20.86 -10.66 12.36
N ASP A 29 21.90 -9.87 12.09
CA ASP A 29 22.62 -9.06 13.09
C ASP A 29 23.76 -8.29 12.40
N ALA A 30 24.49 -7.49 13.20
CA ALA A 30 25.65 -6.72 12.77
C ALA A 30 26.84 -7.57 12.27
N ASN A 31 26.76 -8.91 12.35
CA ASN A 31 27.84 -9.82 11.95
C ASN A 31 27.77 -10.25 10.48
N GLY A 32 26.69 -9.89 9.76
CA GLY A 32 26.62 -10.04 8.29
C GLY A 32 26.15 -11.41 7.79
N ASP A 33 25.53 -12.23 8.64
CA ASP A 33 24.96 -13.51 8.24
C ASP A 33 23.86 -13.36 7.17
N ARG A 34 23.71 -14.37 6.30
CA ARG A 34 22.73 -14.37 5.19
C ARG A 34 21.43 -15.07 5.58
N GLY A 35 20.31 -14.45 5.23
CA GLY A 35 18.96 -15.03 5.28
C GLY A 35 18.19 -14.85 3.97
N ALA A 36 16.91 -15.24 3.98
CA ALA A 36 16.10 -15.33 2.76
C ALA A 36 14.66 -14.84 2.94
N LEU A 37 14.21 -13.95 2.05
CA LEU A 37 12.82 -13.48 1.97
C LEU A 37 12.13 -14.25 0.87
N ALA A 38 11.09 -15.00 1.21
CA ALA A 38 10.33 -15.77 0.22
C ALA A 38 8.86 -15.37 0.17
N VAL A 39 8.34 -15.28 -1.05
CA VAL A 39 6.91 -15.28 -1.33
C VAL A 39 6.49 -16.70 -1.64
N LEU A 40 5.56 -17.23 -0.84
CA LEU A 40 5.03 -18.57 -1.06
C LEU A 40 4.00 -18.57 -2.20
N SER A 41 3.99 -19.65 -2.97
CA SER A 41 2.91 -19.98 -3.89
C SER A 41 1.69 -20.50 -3.12
N GLY A 42 0.57 -20.75 -3.82
CA GLY A 42 -0.58 -21.42 -3.21
C GLY A 42 -0.28 -22.82 -2.64
N ALA A 43 0.63 -23.56 -3.29
CA ALA A 43 1.11 -24.85 -2.80
C ALA A 43 1.98 -24.68 -1.55
N GLY A 44 2.89 -23.70 -1.55
CA GLY A 44 3.73 -23.43 -0.38
C GLY A 44 2.95 -22.93 0.83
N LEU A 45 1.89 -22.15 0.63
CA LEU A 45 0.98 -21.74 1.71
C LEU A 45 0.23 -22.95 2.30
N SER A 46 -0.24 -23.87 1.46
CA SER A 46 -0.88 -25.11 1.92
C SER A 46 0.08 -25.95 2.74
N GLU A 47 1.34 -26.06 2.30
CA GLU A 47 2.37 -26.81 3.00
C GLU A 47 2.75 -26.15 4.33
N LEU A 48 2.93 -24.82 4.33
CA LEU A 48 3.21 -24.05 5.54
C LEU A 48 2.12 -24.25 6.60
N ARG A 49 0.86 -24.27 6.19
CA ARG A 49 -0.28 -24.51 7.09
C ARG A 49 -0.28 -25.93 7.66
N ARG A 50 0.21 -26.91 6.89
CA ARG A 50 0.17 -28.33 7.25
C ARG A 50 1.32 -28.75 8.16
N PHE A 51 2.53 -28.27 7.86
CA PHE A 51 3.76 -28.75 8.50
C PHE A 51 4.55 -27.65 9.23
N GLY A 52 4.11 -26.40 9.11
CA GLY A 52 4.66 -25.28 9.86
C GLY A 52 5.91 -24.65 9.23
N HIS A 53 6.31 -23.52 9.83
CA HIS A 53 7.39 -22.68 9.31
C HIS A 53 8.74 -23.39 9.24
N ARG A 54 9.16 -24.09 10.30
CA ARG A 54 10.44 -24.84 10.31
C ARG A 54 10.55 -25.83 9.16
N HIS A 55 9.46 -26.50 8.80
CA HIS A 55 9.44 -27.46 7.70
C HIS A 55 9.70 -26.77 6.36
N VAL A 56 8.95 -25.71 6.05
CA VAL A 56 9.05 -25.03 4.76
C VAL A 56 10.34 -24.20 4.67
N ALA A 57 10.77 -23.57 5.76
CA ALA A 57 11.97 -22.73 5.83
C ALA A 57 13.26 -23.56 5.81
N GLY A 58 13.25 -24.75 6.44
CA GLY A 58 14.40 -25.64 6.53
C GLY A 58 14.94 -26.14 5.18
N ILE A 59 14.18 -25.93 4.09
CA ILE A 59 14.60 -26.26 2.72
C ILE A 59 15.66 -25.28 2.20
N TRP A 60 15.65 -24.02 2.68
CA TRP A 60 16.58 -22.99 2.24
C TRP A 60 17.81 -22.84 3.15
N GLY A 61 17.64 -23.13 4.43
CA GLY A 61 18.69 -22.93 5.44
C GLY A 61 18.11 -23.01 6.86
N PRO A 62 18.85 -22.50 7.85
CA PRO A 62 18.35 -22.40 9.22
C PRO A 62 16.99 -21.69 9.24
N PRO A 63 15.91 -22.28 9.77
CA PRO A 63 14.57 -21.68 9.70
C PRO A 63 14.51 -20.24 10.19
N GLU A 64 15.26 -19.92 11.24
CA GLU A 64 15.42 -18.60 11.83
C GLU A 64 15.93 -17.53 10.86
N SER A 65 16.58 -17.92 9.76
CA SER A 65 17.09 -17.00 8.74
C SER A 65 16.10 -16.77 7.58
N VAL A 66 14.97 -17.48 7.54
CA VAL A 66 13.98 -17.36 6.46
C VAL A 66 12.72 -16.65 6.93
N ARG A 67 12.25 -15.67 6.16
CA ARG A 67 10.97 -14.98 6.40
C ARG A 67 10.06 -15.13 5.19
N PHE A 68 8.81 -15.53 5.45
CA PHE A 68 7.77 -15.57 4.43
C PHE A 68 6.99 -14.25 4.42
N VAL A 69 6.87 -13.66 3.23
CA VAL A 69 6.18 -12.40 2.99
C VAL A 69 5.22 -12.54 1.81
N ASP A 70 4.20 -11.70 1.75
CA ASP A 70 3.42 -11.55 0.53
C ASP A 70 4.20 -10.72 -0.52
N ALA A 71 3.74 -10.79 -1.78
CA ALA A 71 4.37 -10.10 -2.90
C ALA A 71 4.43 -8.57 -2.70
N SER A 72 3.39 -8.00 -2.08
CA SER A 72 3.31 -6.57 -1.79
C SER A 72 4.38 -6.12 -0.80
N ARG A 73 4.64 -6.89 0.26
CA ARG A 73 5.69 -6.62 1.23
C ARG A 73 7.07 -6.76 0.60
N LEU A 74 7.28 -7.75 -0.27
CA LEU A 74 8.56 -7.88 -0.96
C LEU A 74 8.80 -6.71 -1.92
N ALA A 75 7.77 -6.27 -2.66
CA ALA A 75 7.85 -5.11 -3.54
C ALA A 75 8.18 -3.82 -2.77
N TRP A 76 7.59 -3.62 -1.59
CA TRP A 76 7.93 -2.48 -0.74
C TRP A 76 9.33 -2.57 -0.15
N LEU A 77 9.74 -3.73 0.36
CA LEU A 77 11.10 -3.93 0.88
C LEU A 77 12.15 -3.65 -0.19
N ALA A 78 11.84 -3.95 -1.46
CA ALA A 78 12.69 -3.62 -2.60
C ALA A 78 12.75 -2.13 -2.94
N ALA A 79 11.72 -1.36 -2.59
CA ALA A 79 11.58 0.05 -2.91
C ALA A 79 11.80 0.98 -1.70
N ALA A 80 12.01 0.42 -0.51
CA ALA A 80 12.20 1.17 0.72
C ALA A 80 13.53 1.94 0.68
N ASP A 81 13.47 3.22 0.98
CA ASP A 81 14.64 4.08 1.18
C ASP A 81 15.17 3.86 2.61
N ALA A 82 15.81 2.71 2.82
CA ALA A 82 16.39 2.31 4.09
C ALA A 82 17.82 1.80 3.87
N PRO A 83 18.79 2.17 4.74
CA PRO A 83 20.18 1.71 4.63
C PRO A 83 20.33 0.18 4.65
N THR A 84 19.44 -0.50 5.40
CA THR A 84 19.46 -1.96 5.50
C THR A 84 18.08 -2.58 5.36
N LEU A 85 18.02 -3.85 4.95
CA LEU A 85 16.75 -4.60 4.91
C LEU A 85 16.19 -4.85 6.32
N HIS A 86 17.05 -4.88 7.34
CA HIS A 86 16.63 -4.94 8.74
C HIS A 86 15.83 -3.68 9.13
N GLU A 87 16.36 -2.50 8.84
CA GLU A 87 15.64 -1.24 9.08
C GLU A 87 14.37 -1.16 8.25
N ALA A 88 14.42 -1.52 6.96
CA ALA A 88 13.22 -1.62 6.13
C ALA A 88 12.20 -2.58 6.76
N TRP A 89 12.62 -3.73 7.25
CA TRP A 89 11.74 -4.70 7.88
C TRP A 89 11.01 -4.13 9.10
N HIS A 90 11.70 -3.32 9.91
CA HIS A 90 11.14 -2.68 11.10
C HIS A 90 10.45 -1.34 10.82
N ALA A 91 10.60 -0.76 9.63
CA ALA A 91 9.98 0.49 9.28
C ALA A 91 8.45 0.38 9.22
N ARG A 92 7.78 1.42 9.74
CA ARG A 92 6.32 1.52 9.79
C ARG A 92 5.75 1.61 8.38
N ARG A 93 4.72 0.81 8.11
CA ARG A 93 3.99 0.82 6.84
C ARG A 93 3.21 2.12 6.65
N PRO A 94 3.07 2.61 5.41
CA PRO A 94 2.30 3.81 5.13
C PRO A 94 0.80 3.58 5.35
N ASP A 95 0.13 4.60 5.91
CA ASP A 95 -1.34 4.65 6.05
C ASP A 95 -2.01 5.46 4.91
N TYR A 96 -1.20 6.20 4.15
CA TYR A 96 -1.63 7.17 3.14
C TYR A 96 -0.86 6.98 1.84
N PRO A 97 -1.43 7.43 0.71
CA PRO A 97 -0.75 7.38 -0.56
C PRO A 97 0.38 8.39 -0.61
N VAL A 98 1.39 8.11 -1.44
CA VAL A 98 2.42 9.08 -1.75
C VAL A 98 1.78 10.18 -2.59
N VAL A 99 1.93 11.42 -2.17
CA VAL A 99 1.50 12.58 -2.95
C VAL A 99 2.59 12.89 -3.97
N LEU A 100 2.27 12.77 -5.25
CA LEU A 100 3.20 13.10 -6.33
C LEU A 100 3.12 14.59 -6.71
N ALA A 101 1.91 15.14 -6.72
CA ALA A 101 1.68 16.54 -7.08
C ALA A 101 0.41 17.08 -6.44
N ARG A 102 0.36 18.41 -6.24
CA ARG A 102 -0.82 19.15 -5.76
C ARG A 102 -0.96 20.44 -6.53
N HIS A 103 -2.17 20.70 -7.01
CA HIS A 103 -2.51 21.90 -7.74
C HIS A 103 -3.80 22.49 -7.20
N ARG A 104 -3.72 23.67 -6.59
CA ARG A 104 -4.91 24.43 -6.20
C ARG A 104 -5.36 25.26 -7.40
N ARG A 105 -6.51 24.92 -7.99
CA ARG A 105 -7.04 25.56 -9.20
C ARG A 105 -7.74 26.89 -8.87
N ALA A 106 -8.45 26.91 -7.75
CA ALA A 106 -9.16 28.08 -7.24
C ALA A 106 -9.27 27.96 -5.72
N ASP A 107 -9.94 28.92 -5.06
CA ASP A 107 -10.02 28.89 -3.61
C ASP A 107 -10.71 27.65 -3.03
N GLN A 108 -11.63 27.08 -3.79
CA GLN A 108 -12.46 25.96 -3.41
C GLN A 108 -12.15 24.68 -4.21
N GLU A 109 -11.14 24.72 -5.08
CA GLU A 109 -10.86 23.63 -6.02
C GLU A 109 -9.39 23.21 -5.99
N ALA A 110 -9.16 21.91 -5.91
CA ALA A 110 -7.83 21.33 -5.93
C ALA A 110 -7.79 19.99 -6.66
N GLU A 111 -6.64 19.73 -7.27
CA GLU A 111 -6.28 18.46 -7.89
C GLU A 111 -5.04 17.91 -7.20
N VAL A 112 -5.01 16.60 -6.97
CA VAL A 112 -3.90 15.90 -6.33
C VAL A 112 -3.62 14.60 -7.07
N THR A 113 -2.35 14.39 -7.43
CA THR A 113 -1.90 13.11 -7.99
C THR A 113 -1.30 12.28 -6.88
N LEU A 114 -1.76 11.04 -6.76
CA LEU A 114 -1.47 10.11 -5.68
C LEU A 114 -0.92 8.81 -6.24
N ARG A 115 0.06 8.21 -5.57
CA ARG A 115 0.50 6.83 -5.84
C ARG A 115 0.18 5.93 -4.67
N VAL A 116 -0.49 4.82 -4.94
CA VAL A 116 -0.88 3.82 -3.94
C VAL A 116 0.36 2.97 -3.57
N PRO A 117 0.86 3.04 -2.33
CA PRO A 117 1.99 2.24 -1.89
C PRO A 117 1.61 0.76 -1.95
N PRO A 118 2.54 -0.12 -2.35
CA PRO A 118 2.25 -1.54 -2.44
C PRO A 118 1.93 -2.19 -1.09
N ASP A 119 2.47 -1.66 0.02
CA ASP A 119 2.37 -2.26 1.35
C ASP A 119 1.50 -1.48 2.34
N LEU A 120 0.59 -0.63 1.87
CA LEU A 120 -0.36 0.12 2.71
C LEU A 120 -0.87 -0.75 3.86
N SER A 121 -0.87 -0.19 5.07
CA SER A 121 -1.30 -0.89 6.28
C SER A 121 -2.69 -1.52 6.13
N SER A 122 -3.60 -0.86 5.40
CA SER A 122 -4.98 -1.30 5.14
C SER A 122 -5.12 -2.46 4.17
N LEU A 123 -4.06 -2.87 3.47
CA LEU A 123 -4.08 -4.00 2.54
C LEU A 123 -3.83 -5.34 3.23
N ARG A 124 -3.36 -5.33 4.48
CA ARG A 124 -3.10 -6.55 5.24
C ARG A 124 -4.40 -7.29 5.54
N GLY A 125 -4.49 -8.53 5.08
CA GLY A 125 -5.69 -9.36 5.27
C GLY A 125 -6.89 -8.94 4.41
N HIS A 126 -6.73 -7.95 3.52
CA HIS A 126 -7.79 -7.48 2.63
C HIS A 126 -7.65 -8.11 1.24
N PHE A 127 -7.95 -9.41 1.21
CA PHE A 127 -7.84 -10.44 0.15
C PHE A 127 -6.41 -10.86 -0.23
N ASP A 128 -5.99 -12.02 0.30
CA ASP A 128 -4.66 -12.63 0.09
C ASP A 128 -4.22 -12.76 -1.38
N ARG A 129 -5.17 -12.82 -2.33
CA ARG A 129 -4.90 -12.96 -3.77
C ARG A 129 -5.09 -11.67 -4.57
N MET A 130 -5.79 -10.68 -4.02
CA MET A 130 -6.11 -9.45 -4.73
C MET A 130 -6.21 -8.30 -3.72
N PRO A 131 -5.08 -7.77 -3.24
CA PRO A 131 -5.10 -6.66 -2.28
C PRO A 131 -5.83 -5.47 -2.89
N ILE A 132 -6.93 -5.06 -2.26
CA ILE A 132 -7.71 -3.90 -2.67
C ILE A 132 -7.73 -2.85 -1.58
N VAL A 133 -7.69 -1.58 -1.98
CA VAL A 133 -7.89 -0.48 -1.04
C VAL A 133 -9.38 -0.41 -0.66
N PRO A 134 -9.72 -0.47 0.63
CA PRO A 134 -11.12 -0.40 1.06
C PRO A 134 -11.73 0.98 0.79
N GLY A 135 -13.04 1.04 0.52
CA GLY A 135 -13.72 2.30 0.22
C GLY A 135 -13.60 3.35 1.33
N VAL A 136 -13.62 2.95 2.61
CA VAL A 136 -13.40 3.86 3.75
C VAL A 136 -12.01 4.53 3.72
N ILE A 137 -11.01 3.85 3.16
CA ILE A 137 -9.66 4.39 3.02
C ILE A 137 -9.61 5.46 1.93
N HIS A 138 -10.38 5.33 0.84
CA HIS A 138 -10.52 6.40 -0.15
C HIS A 138 -11.05 7.68 0.52
N ILE A 139 -12.08 7.56 1.36
CA ILE A 139 -12.68 8.70 2.05
C ILE A 139 -11.68 9.38 2.99
N ARG A 140 -10.87 8.59 3.73
CA ARG A 140 -9.79 9.13 4.56
C ARG A 140 -8.78 9.93 3.74
N TRP A 141 -8.40 9.43 2.56
CA TRP A 141 -7.46 10.14 1.68
C TRP A 141 -8.07 11.42 1.13
N VAL A 142 -9.32 11.39 0.66
CA VAL A 142 -10.08 12.56 0.19
C VAL A 142 -10.10 13.65 1.26
N LEU A 143 -10.49 13.31 2.49
CA LEU A 143 -10.55 14.25 3.60
C LEU A 143 -9.17 14.81 3.96
N ALA A 144 -8.14 13.97 4.00
CA ALA A 144 -6.77 14.41 4.28
C ALA A 144 -6.27 15.42 3.23
N GLN A 145 -6.50 15.14 1.95
CA GLN A 145 -6.09 16.05 0.87
C GLN A 145 -6.94 17.33 0.85
N ALA A 146 -8.25 17.25 1.09
CA ALA A 146 -9.10 18.43 1.15
C ALA A 146 -8.73 19.37 2.30
N ARG A 147 -8.48 18.82 3.50
CA ARG A 147 -7.99 19.61 4.64
C ARG A 147 -6.66 20.30 4.32
N SER A 148 -5.76 19.60 3.65
CA SER A 148 -4.43 20.11 3.37
C SER A 148 -4.39 21.11 2.19
N CYS A 149 -5.17 20.89 1.12
CA CYS A 149 -5.18 21.74 -0.08
C CYS A 149 -6.17 22.90 0.01
N LEU A 150 -7.34 22.69 0.63
CA LEU A 150 -8.43 23.66 0.69
C LEU A 150 -8.60 24.29 2.08
N ARG A 151 -7.74 23.93 3.04
CA ARG A 151 -7.76 24.42 4.43
C ARG A 151 -9.12 24.19 5.11
N LEU A 152 -9.80 23.10 4.76
CA LEU A 152 -11.08 22.76 5.35
C LEU A 152 -10.90 22.33 6.81
N ASP A 153 -11.82 22.76 7.66
CA ASP A 153 -11.92 22.35 9.05
C ASP A 153 -13.16 21.48 9.26
N GLY A 154 -13.39 21.09 10.52
CA GLY A 154 -14.58 20.35 10.89
C GLY A 154 -14.49 18.83 10.73
N ARG A 155 -15.46 18.16 11.36
CA ARG A 155 -15.59 16.70 11.35
C ARG A 155 -16.46 16.28 10.16
N ALA A 156 -16.22 15.08 9.65
CA ALA A 156 -17.11 14.50 8.66
C ALA A 156 -18.46 14.21 9.34
N ALA A 157 -19.50 14.90 8.89
CA ALA A 157 -20.87 14.82 9.41
C ALA A 157 -21.65 13.68 8.76
N GLY A 158 -21.28 13.32 7.52
CA GLY A 158 -22.01 12.32 6.76
C GLY A 158 -21.51 12.17 5.33
N MET A 159 -22.08 11.17 4.67
CA MET A 159 -21.84 10.84 3.27
C MET A 159 -23.19 10.82 2.57
N ASP A 160 -23.37 11.70 1.59
CA ASP A 160 -24.67 11.90 0.95
C ASP A 160 -24.79 11.08 -0.36
N SER A 161 -23.68 10.89 -1.09
CA SER A 161 -23.70 10.13 -2.35
C SER A 161 -22.34 9.56 -2.75
N VAL A 162 -21.76 8.68 -1.91
CA VAL A 162 -20.50 8.00 -2.25
C VAL A 162 -20.77 6.75 -3.10
N LYS A 163 -20.09 6.66 -4.25
CA LYS A 163 -20.15 5.50 -5.15
C LYS A 163 -18.74 4.96 -5.39
N PHE A 164 -18.54 3.66 -5.15
CA PHE A 164 -17.32 2.92 -5.48
C PHE A 164 -17.57 2.13 -6.76
N ARG A 165 -16.94 2.54 -7.86
CA ARG A 165 -17.18 1.99 -9.21
C ARG A 165 -16.11 1.00 -9.66
N ARG A 166 -14.87 1.19 -9.19
CA ARG A 166 -13.72 0.35 -9.57
C ARG A 166 -12.78 0.15 -8.40
N ILE A 167 -12.11 -0.99 -8.41
CA ILE A 167 -11.11 -1.39 -7.42
C ILE A 167 -9.86 -0.52 -7.56
N VAL A 168 -9.30 -0.09 -6.43
CA VAL A 168 -7.97 0.51 -6.36
C VAL A 168 -7.00 -0.54 -5.82
N GLN A 169 -5.86 -0.70 -6.48
CA GLN A 169 -4.84 -1.69 -6.15
C GLN A 169 -3.50 -1.02 -5.83
N PRO A 170 -2.61 -1.70 -5.10
CA PRO A 170 -1.17 -1.42 -5.08
C PRO A 170 -0.61 -0.89 -6.40
N GLY A 171 0.20 0.16 -6.32
CA GLY A 171 0.90 0.73 -7.48
C GLY A 171 0.05 1.63 -8.38
N HIS A 172 -1.27 1.71 -8.21
CA HIS A 172 -2.09 2.63 -8.98
C HIS A 172 -1.64 4.08 -8.77
N GLU A 173 -1.60 4.82 -9.88
CA GLU A 173 -1.58 6.28 -9.87
C GLU A 173 -3.00 6.80 -10.02
N LEU A 174 -3.38 7.73 -9.14
CA LEU A 174 -4.73 8.24 -9.01
C LEU A 174 -4.74 9.76 -9.06
N ASP A 175 -5.67 10.30 -9.83
CA ASP A 175 -6.02 11.72 -9.80
C ASP A 175 -7.22 11.92 -8.90
N LEU A 176 -7.06 12.81 -7.93
CA LEU A 176 -8.10 13.24 -7.01
C LEU A 176 -8.48 14.68 -7.31
N SER A 177 -9.72 14.88 -7.74
CA SER A 177 -10.34 16.20 -7.90
C SER A 177 -11.22 16.51 -6.69
N LEU A 178 -11.12 17.74 -6.18
CA LEU A 178 -11.80 18.24 -4.99
C LEU A 178 -12.49 19.56 -5.30
N LEU A 179 -13.75 19.69 -4.90
CA LEU A 179 -14.53 20.93 -4.97
C LEU A 179 -15.29 21.15 -3.67
N TRP A 180 -14.96 22.21 -2.95
CA TRP A 180 -15.63 22.62 -1.72
C TRP A 180 -16.81 23.56 -2.01
N GLN A 181 -17.94 23.31 -1.36
CA GLN A 181 -19.15 24.12 -1.49
C GLN A 181 -19.52 24.68 -0.10
N PRO A 182 -19.02 25.87 0.28
CA PRO A 182 -19.15 26.38 1.66
C PRO A 182 -20.59 26.53 2.14
N ARG A 183 -21.48 27.05 1.28
CA ARG A 183 -22.90 27.26 1.63
C ARG A 183 -23.62 25.97 2.01
N ALA A 184 -23.26 24.86 1.36
CA ALA A 184 -23.84 23.55 1.62
C ALA A 184 -22.99 22.71 2.58
N ARG A 185 -21.86 23.25 3.06
CA ARG A 185 -20.80 22.52 3.78
C ARG A 185 -20.48 21.16 3.17
N CYS A 186 -20.38 21.12 1.84
CA CYS A 186 -20.27 19.89 1.08
C CYS A 186 -18.98 19.84 0.27
N LEU A 187 -18.18 18.79 0.46
CA LEU A 187 -17.02 18.47 -0.35
C LEU A 187 -17.41 17.46 -1.43
N ARG A 188 -17.32 17.86 -2.69
CA ARG A 188 -17.43 16.97 -3.84
C ARG A 188 -16.05 16.43 -4.20
N PHE A 189 -15.97 15.14 -4.51
CA PHE A 189 -14.73 14.52 -4.95
C PHE A 189 -14.92 13.52 -6.09
N GLU A 190 -13.87 13.37 -6.89
CA GLU A 190 -13.69 12.27 -7.84
C GLU A 190 -12.26 11.74 -7.71
N LEU A 191 -12.13 10.43 -7.54
CA LEU A 191 -10.85 9.70 -7.54
C LEU A 191 -10.85 8.76 -8.74
N LYS A 192 -9.91 8.94 -9.66
CA LYS A 192 -9.83 8.19 -10.92
C LYS A 192 -8.40 7.78 -11.24
N SER A 193 -8.25 6.81 -12.14
CA SER A 193 -6.98 6.51 -12.82
C SER A 193 -7.19 6.63 -14.33
N ALA A 194 -6.16 6.31 -15.12
CA ALA A 194 -6.27 6.15 -16.57
C ALA A 194 -7.40 5.18 -16.98
N ALA A 195 -7.74 4.21 -16.14
CA ALA A 195 -8.84 3.28 -16.41
C ALA A 195 -10.21 3.94 -16.27
N GLY A 196 -10.34 5.01 -15.49
CA GLY A 196 -11.59 5.73 -15.22
C GLY A 196 -11.86 5.94 -13.72
N PRO A 197 -13.08 6.37 -13.36
CA PRO A 197 -13.43 6.71 -11.98
C PRO A 197 -13.48 5.47 -11.09
N HIS A 198 -12.76 5.52 -9.96
CA HIS A 198 -12.79 4.51 -8.90
C HIS A 198 -13.82 4.84 -7.84
N SER A 199 -13.85 6.10 -7.40
CA SER A 199 -14.86 6.56 -6.45
C SER A 199 -15.22 8.02 -6.67
N THR A 200 -16.50 8.34 -6.52
CA THR A 200 -17.03 9.70 -6.61
C THR A 200 -17.97 9.93 -5.45
N GLY A 201 -18.07 11.16 -4.95
CA GLY A 201 -19.16 11.45 -4.02
C GLY A 201 -19.17 12.83 -3.39
N ARG A 202 -20.06 12.96 -2.41
CA ARG A 202 -20.27 14.15 -1.58
C ARG A 202 -20.07 13.81 -0.11
N LEU A 203 -19.22 14.56 0.57
CA LEU A 203 -18.96 14.47 2.00
C LEU A 203 -19.46 15.75 2.68
N LEU A 204 -20.29 15.60 3.71
CA LEU A 204 -20.76 16.72 4.50
C LEU A 204 -19.79 16.96 5.66
N LEU A 205 -19.44 18.22 5.92
CA LEU A 205 -18.58 18.60 7.04
C LEU A 205 -19.35 19.46 8.04
N GLU A 206 -19.19 19.21 9.34
CA GLU A 206 -19.69 20.09 10.40
C GLU A 206 -18.75 21.28 10.58
N SER A 207 -19.22 22.36 11.21
CA SER A 207 -18.33 23.46 11.64
C SER A 207 -17.28 22.94 12.61
N GLY A 208 -16.01 23.31 12.44
CA GLY A 208 -15.06 23.16 13.54
C GLY A 208 -15.49 24.05 14.69
N SER A 209 -15.52 23.55 15.93
CA SER A 209 -15.52 24.48 17.06
C SER A 209 -14.16 25.18 17.07
N ALA A 210 -14.18 26.51 16.99
CA ALA A 210 -13.01 27.34 17.20
C ALA A 210 -12.40 27.09 18.60
#